data_AF-A0A965ASS7-F1
#
_entry.id   AF-A0A965ASS7-F1
#
_cell.length_a   1.000
_cell.length_b   1.000
_cell.length_c   1.000
_cell.angle_alpha   90.00
_cell.angle_beta   90.00
_cell.angle_gamma   90.00
#
_symmetry.space_group_name_H-M   'P 1'
#
loop_
_entity.id
_entity.type
_entity.pdbx_description
1 polymer ?
#
loop_
_entity_poly.entity_id
_entity_poly.type
_entity_poly.pdbx_seq_one_letter_code
_entity_poly.pdbx_strand_id
1 'polypeptide(L)'
;MPAASGRLKAWLREPRSWVLLVGVTAISLASLREGPSFPALLSSLIGLAVSAGLVWLTRTGATVALGREAMGMGDVTLMAMVGAWLGWQPAVMTFFLATFLGLGHGVFQMIRHRENELPYGPSLCLAAALVTVGWSPLWRQAELFFVDAIQLGLMLGLVVVLTAVTLFIWRWLRGLGEAAA
;
A
#
# COMPACT_ATOMS: atom_id res chain seq x y z
N MET A 1 25.34 -34.26 10.45
CA MET A 1 24.67 -33.08 9.84
C MET A 1 23.94 -32.26 10.93
N PRO A 2 24.60 -31.38 11.71
CA PRO A 2 24.03 -30.75 12.91
C PRO A 2 23.69 -29.24 12.80
N ALA A 3 23.68 -28.64 11.61
CA ALA A 3 23.60 -27.18 11.45
C ALA A 3 22.17 -26.56 11.48
N ALA A 4 21.11 -27.37 11.46
CA ALA A 4 19.73 -26.86 11.33
C ALA A 4 19.12 -26.36 12.66
N SER A 5 19.48 -26.95 13.80
CA SER A 5 18.85 -26.64 15.09
C SER A 5 19.26 -25.28 15.65
N GLY A 6 20.48 -24.82 15.35
CA GLY A 6 20.98 -23.51 15.77
C GLY A 6 20.27 -22.35 15.05
N ARG A 7 19.98 -22.51 13.76
CA ARG A 7 19.22 -21.53 12.97
C ARG A 7 17.79 -21.36 13.46
N LEU A 8 17.12 -22.45 13.85
CA LEU A 8 15.74 -22.40 14.36
C LEU A 8 15.65 -21.65 15.70
N LYS A 9 16.59 -21.91 16.62
CA LYS A 9 16.67 -21.19 17.90
C LYS A 9 17.02 -19.71 17.74
N ALA A 10 17.88 -19.37 16.77
CA ALA A 10 18.18 -17.98 16.44
C ALA A 10 16.95 -17.27 15.86
N TRP A 11 16.22 -17.92 14.96
CA TRP A 11 15.00 -17.39 14.35
C TRP A 11 13.87 -17.17 15.37
N LEU A 12 13.70 -18.06 16.35
CA LEU A 12 12.71 -17.93 17.45
C LEU A 12 13.05 -16.84 18.48
N ARG A 13 14.29 -16.33 18.52
CA ARG A 13 14.67 -15.22 19.40
C ARG A 13 14.43 -13.85 18.79
N GLU A 14 14.14 -13.77 17.49
CA GLU A 14 13.90 -12.49 16.84
C GLU A 14 12.51 -11.94 17.21
N PRO A 15 12.38 -10.66 17.60
CA PRO A 15 11.07 -10.07 17.96
C PRO A 15 10.02 -10.20 16.84
N ARG A 16 10.47 -10.18 15.58
CA ARG A 16 9.64 -10.35 14.38
C ARG A 16 8.99 -11.73 14.27
N SER A 17 9.65 -12.81 14.73
CA SER A 17 9.06 -14.16 14.65
C SER A 17 7.94 -14.33 15.68
N TRP A 18 8.03 -13.64 16.82
CA TRP A 18 6.93 -13.59 17.80
C TRP A 18 5.71 -12.85 17.26
N VAL A 19 5.88 -11.72 16.59
CA VAL A 19 4.76 -11.00 15.94
C VAL A 19 4.09 -11.89 14.88
N LEU A 20 4.87 -12.61 14.09
CA LEU A 20 4.35 -13.56 13.10
C LEU A 20 3.61 -14.73 13.74
N LEU A 21 4.17 -15.35 14.79
CA LEU A 21 3.55 -16.49 15.47
C LEU A 21 2.25 -16.09 16.18
N VAL A 22 2.25 -14.94 16.85
CA VAL A 22 1.04 -14.40 17.52
C VAL A 22 0.00 -14.01 16.48
N GLY A 23 0.38 -13.36 15.38
CA GLY A 23 -0.53 -13.01 14.29
C GLY A 23 -1.15 -14.24 13.62
N VAL A 24 -0.34 -15.24 13.27
CA VAL A 24 -0.80 -16.48 12.63
C VAL A 24 -1.71 -17.27 13.55
N THR A 25 -1.39 -17.35 14.84
CA THR A 25 -2.24 -18.04 15.83
C THR A 25 -3.55 -17.29 16.06
N ALA A 26 -3.54 -15.95 16.14
CA ALA A 26 -4.76 -15.16 16.26
C ALA A 26 -5.68 -15.28 15.03
N ILE A 27 -5.10 -15.23 13.81
CA ILE A 27 -5.84 -15.41 12.55
C ILE A 27 -6.41 -16.84 12.48
N SER A 28 -5.61 -17.85 12.82
CA SER A 28 -6.05 -19.25 12.83
C SER A 28 -7.17 -19.49 13.85
N LEU A 29 -7.09 -18.87 15.04
CA LEU A 29 -8.14 -18.97 16.06
C LEU A 29 -9.43 -18.26 15.65
N ALA A 30 -9.33 -17.14 14.94
CA ALA A 30 -10.47 -16.43 14.36
C ALA A 30 -11.11 -17.26 13.23
N SER A 31 -10.31 -17.88 12.36
CA SER A 31 -10.80 -18.75 11.28
C SER A 31 -11.51 -20.01 11.79
N LEU A 32 -11.16 -20.51 12.99
CA LEU A 32 -11.89 -21.61 13.62
C LEU A 32 -13.30 -21.23 14.10
N ARG A 33 -13.61 -19.92 14.26
CA ARG A 33 -14.93 -19.46 14.70
C ARG A 33 -15.95 -19.32 13.55
N GLU A 34 -15.49 -19.12 12.31
CA GLU A 34 -16.37 -18.80 11.17
C GLU A 34 -16.48 -19.91 10.10
N GLY A 35 -15.71 -21.01 10.22
CA GLY A 35 -15.75 -22.12 9.26
C GLY A 35 -15.10 -21.79 7.90
N PRO A 36 -14.94 -22.78 7.00
CA PRO A 36 -14.30 -22.58 5.70
C PRO A 36 -15.21 -21.80 4.76
N SER A 37 -15.10 -20.48 4.74
CA SER A 37 -15.78 -19.62 3.78
C SER A 37 -14.87 -19.38 2.56
N PHE A 38 -15.06 -20.19 1.52
CA PHE A 38 -14.46 -19.95 0.19
C PHE A 38 -14.60 -18.48 -0.30
N PRO A 39 -15.72 -17.78 -0.03
CA PRO A 39 -15.84 -16.35 -0.35
C PRO A 39 -14.85 -15.45 0.40
N ALA A 40 -14.50 -15.76 1.65
CA ALA A 40 -13.53 -14.97 2.42
C ALA A 40 -12.11 -15.14 1.86
N LEU A 41 -11.74 -16.38 1.52
CA LEU A 41 -10.48 -16.68 0.84
C LEU A 41 -10.34 -15.94 -0.49
N LEU A 42 -11.40 -15.97 -1.31
CA LEU A 42 -11.43 -15.28 -2.59
C LEU A 42 -11.37 -13.75 -2.39
N SER A 43 -12.09 -13.21 -1.41
CA SER A 43 -12.05 -11.78 -1.06
C SER A 43 -10.64 -11.32 -0.63
N SER A 44 -9.96 -12.11 0.20
CA SER A 44 -8.56 -11.84 0.59
C SER A 44 -7.60 -11.92 -0.60
N LEU A 45 -7.78 -12.89 -1.51
CA LEU A 45 -6.95 -13.02 -2.71
C LEU A 45 -7.14 -11.82 -3.66
N ILE A 46 -8.39 -11.40 -3.86
CA ILE A 46 -8.74 -10.22 -4.66
C ILE A 46 -8.18 -8.97 -4.00
N GLY A 47 -8.35 -8.82 -2.68
CA GLY A 47 -7.81 -7.72 -1.90
C GLY A 47 -6.29 -7.61 -2.03
N LEU A 48 -5.58 -8.72 -1.91
CA LEU A 48 -4.14 -8.80 -2.14
C LEU A 48 -3.78 -8.38 -3.56
N ALA A 49 -4.41 -8.96 -4.58
CA ALA A 49 -4.10 -8.69 -5.97
C ALA A 49 -4.36 -7.22 -6.37
N VAL A 50 -5.50 -6.67 -5.96
CA VAL A 50 -5.89 -5.28 -6.27
C VAL A 50 -4.98 -4.28 -5.59
N SER A 51 -4.72 -4.46 -4.29
CA SER A 51 -3.86 -3.53 -3.52
C SER A 51 -2.41 -3.59 -3.96
N ALA A 52 -1.86 -4.80 -4.15
CA ALA A 52 -0.50 -4.98 -4.66
C ALA A 52 -0.37 -4.44 -6.08
N GLY A 53 -1.34 -4.72 -6.96
CA GLY A 53 -1.36 -4.22 -8.33
C GLY A 53 -1.41 -2.69 -8.42
N LEU A 54 -2.25 -2.05 -7.60
CA LEU A 54 -2.36 -0.59 -7.54
C LEU A 54 -1.02 0.06 -7.16
N VAL A 55 -0.36 -0.44 -6.12
CA VAL A 55 0.91 0.13 -5.65
C VAL A 55 2.04 -0.22 -6.61
N TRP A 56 2.03 -1.40 -7.21
CA TRP A 56 3.03 -1.79 -8.19
C TRP A 56 2.96 -0.96 -9.48
N LEU A 57 1.74 -0.67 -9.97
CA LEU A 57 1.53 0.21 -11.13
C LEU A 57 2.02 1.63 -10.85
N THR A 58 1.65 2.19 -9.70
CA THR A 58 2.08 3.54 -9.30
C THR A 58 3.59 3.60 -9.05
N ARG A 59 4.19 2.58 -8.43
CA ARG A 59 5.65 2.43 -8.30
C ARG A 59 6.35 2.41 -9.66
N THR A 60 5.84 1.62 -10.60
CA THR A 60 6.45 1.49 -11.93
C THR A 60 6.38 2.81 -12.68
N GLY A 61 5.23 3.49 -12.64
CA GLY A 61 5.08 4.83 -13.22
C GLY A 61 6.01 5.86 -12.56
N ALA A 62 6.07 5.89 -11.23
CA ALA A 62 6.94 6.82 -10.52
C ALA A 62 8.43 6.53 -10.76
N THR A 63 8.84 5.26 -10.84
CA THR A 63 10.24 4.88 -11.10
C THR A 63 10.68 5.30 -12.51
N VAL A 64 9.82 5.12 -13.51
CA VAL A 64 10.07 5.60 -14.87
C VAL A 64 10.11 7.14 -14.91
N ALA A 65 9.23 7.80 -14.14
CA ALA A 65 9.15 9.26 -14.07
C ALA A 65 10.28 9.92 -13.27
N LEU A 66 10.89 9.25 -12.28
CA LEU A 66 11.98 9.84 -11.49
C LEU A 66 13.37 9.36 -11.95
N GLY A 67 13.43 8.28 -12.74
CA GLY A 67 14.69 7.64 -13.13
C GLY A 67 15.47 7.06 -11.94
N ARG A 68 14.82 6.91 -10.80
CA ARG A 68 15.33 6.36 -9.53
C ARG A 68 14.19 5.56 -8.90
N GLU A 69 14.50 4.55 -8.09
CA GLU A 69 13.46 3.78 -7.39
C GLU A 69 12.67 4.70 -6.47
N ALA A 70 11.45 5.04 -6.89
CA ALA A 70 10.60 6.02 -6.22
C ALA A 70 9.98 5.49 -4.92
N MET A 71 9.91 4.16 -4.78
CA MET A 71 9.21 3.49 -3.70
C MET A 71 9.85 2.13 -3.41
N GLY A 72 10.06 1.84 -2.13
CA GLY A 72 10.63 0.57 -1.69
C GLY A 72 9.67 -0.60 -1.93
N MET A 73 10.20 -1.78 -2.24
CA MET A 73 9.39 -3.00 -2.38
C MET A 73 8.60 -3.34 -1.10
N GLY A 74 9.06 -2.86 0.06
CA GLY A 74 8.35 -3.00 1.33
C GLY A 74 6.94 -2.40 1.32
N ASP A 75 6.73 -1.26 0.66
CA ASP A 75 5.41 -0.59 0.64
C ASP A 75 4.38 -1.39 -0.17
N VAL A 76 4.82 -2.07 -1.23
CA VAL A 76 3.99 -3.00 -2.01
C VAL A 76 3.56 -4.19 -1.15
N THR A 77 4.49 -4.78 -0.40
CA THR A 77 4.18 -5.89 0.51
C THR A 77 3.26 -5.47 1.64
N LEU A 78 3.47 -4.28 2.22
CA LEU A 78 2.59 -3.73 3.26
C LEU A 78 1.16 -3.57 2.73
N MET A 79 0.98 -3.00 1.55
CA MET A 79 -0.36 -2.89 0.96
C MET A 79 -0.96 -4.24 0.58
N ALA A 80 -0.17 -5.19 0.07
CA ALA A 80 -0.63 -6.54 -0.19
C ALA A 80 -1.18 -7.21 1.08
N MET A 81 -0.50 -7.02 2.22
CA MET A 81 -0.96 -7.52 3.53
C MET A 81 -2.23 -6.82 4.00
N VAL A 82 -2.30 -5.48 3.86
CA VAL A 82 -3.50 -4.71 4.22
C VAL A 82 -4.70 -5.13 3.36
N GLY A 83 -4.52 -5.33 2.05
CA GLY A 83 -5.56 -5.81 1.15
C GLY A 83 -5.96 -7.25 1.39
N ALA A 84 -5.02 -8.13 1.74
CA ALA A 84 -5.35 -9.50 2.11
C ALA A 84 -6.19 -9.57 3.39
N TRP A 85 -5.92 -8.67 4.35
CA TRP A 85 -6.58 -8.70 5.66
C TRP A 85 -7.89 -7.93 5.70
N LEU A 86 -7.93 -6.72 5.16
CA LEU A 86 -9.11 -5.84 5.20
C LEU A 86 -10.00 -6.00 3.96
N GLY A 87 -9.48 -6.56 2.87
CA GLY A 87 -10.13 -6.59 1.56
C GLY A 87 -9.73 -5.42 0.68
N TRP A 88 -10.29 -5.38 -0.54
CA TRP A 88 -9.89 -4.40 -1.55
C TRP A 88 -10.39 -2.98 -1.28
N GLN A 89 -11.58 -2.81 -0.69
CA GLN A 89 -12.17 -1.47 -0.46
C GLN A 89 -11.35 -0.66 0.58
N PRO A 90 -11.05 -1.19 1.78
CA PRO A 90 -10.27 -0.46 2.77
C PRO A 90 -8.81 -0.25 2.33
N ALA A 91 -8.25 -1.18 1.54
CA ALA A 91 -6.89 -1.05 1.03
C ALA A 91 -6.73 0.11 0.05
N VAL A 92 -7.70 0.28 -0.87
CA VAL A 92 -7.71 1.42 -1.79
C VAL A 92 -7.84 2.74 -1.01
N MET A 93 -8.74 2.80 -0.01
CA MET A 93 -8.87 3.97 0.84
C MET A 93 -7.58 4.29 1.61
N THR A 94 -6.92 3.26 2.13
CA THR A 94 -5.64 3.39 2.83
C THR A 94 -4.57 3.99 1.93
N PHE A 95 -4.49 3.53 0.67
CA PHE A 95 -3.54 4.07 -0.30
C PHE A 95 -3.75 5.56 -0.56
N PHE A 96 -5.00 6.00 -0.78
CA PHE A 96 -5.30 7.41 -0.98
C PHE A 96 -4.99 8.24 0.27
N LEU A 97 -5.44 7.79 1.44
CA LEU A 97 -5.20 8.50 2.70
C LEU A 97 -3.70 8.60 3.00
N ALA A 98 -2.93 7.54 2.72
CA ALA A 98 -1.47 7.54 2.84
C ALA A 98 -0.83 8.57 1.92
N THR A 99 -1.35 8.75 0.69
CA THR A 99 -0.85 9.76 -0.25
C THR A 99 -1.04 11.18 0.31
N PHE A 100 -2.21 11.49 0.88
CA PHE A 100 -2.47 12.79 1.50
C PHE A 100 -1.62 13.04 2.74
N LEU A 101 -1.49 12.03 3.62
CA LEU A 101 -0.65 12.13 4.81
C LEU A 101 0.83 12.25 4.45
N GLY A 102 1.28 11.48 3.46
CA GLY A 102 2.64 11.52 2.93
C GLY A 102 2.96 12.86 2.28
N LEU A 103 2.03 13.43 1.52
CA LEU A 103 2.18 14.77 0.94
C LEU A 103 2.26 15.84 2.03
N GLY A 104 1.38 15.80 3.03
CA GLY A 104 1.41 16.74 4.15
C GLY A 104 2.72 16.66 4.94
N HIS A 105 3.19 15.44 5.23
CA HIS A 105 4.47 15.24 5.89
C HIS A 105 5.65 15.67 5.02
N GLY A 106 5.59 15.42 3.71
CA GLY A 106 6.59 15.84 2.73
C GLY A 106 6.73 17.36 2.64
N VAL A 107 5.61 18.09 2.58
CA VAL A 107 5.61 19.55 2.58
C VAL A 107 6.15 20.10 3.90
N PHE A 108 5.74 19.52 5.03
CA PHE A 108 6.23 19.92 6.35
C PHE A 108 7.75 19.71 6.50
N GLN A 109 8.25 18.55 6.06
CA GLN A 109 9.68 18.23 6.03
C GLN A 109 10.45 19.19 5.11
N MET A 110 9.95 19.47 3.91
CA MET A 110 10.60 20.38 2.96
C MET A 110 10.79 21.80 3.51
N ILE A 111 9.86 22.25 4.36
CA ILE A 111 9.93 23.55 5.04
C ILE A 111 10.97 23.53 6.18
N ARG A 112 11.21 22.38 6.82
CA ARG A 112 11.99 22.28 8.07
C ARG A 112 13.40 21.72 7.91
N HIS A 113 13.59 20.72 7.05
CA HIS A 113 14.86 20.04 6.83
C HIS A 113 15.03 19.71 5.33
N ARG A 114 16.14 20.15 4.72
CA ARG A 114 16.53 19.89 3.32
C ARG A 114 16.97 18.42 3.08
N GLU A 115 16.39 17.45 3.77
CA GLU A 115 16.70 16.03 3.56
C GLU A 115 15.68 15.38 2.62
N ASN A 116 16.18 14.71 1.59
CA ASN A 116 15.42 14.26 0.42
C ASN A 116 14.85 12.83 0.54
N GLU A 117 14.93 12.21 1.72
CA GLU A 117 14.44 10.84 1.92
C GLU A 117 13.16 10.86 2.75
N LEU A 118 12.03 10.81 2.06
CA LEU A 118 10.71 10.69 2.68
C LEU A 118 10.36 9.20 2.84
N PRO A 119 10.40 8.63 4.06
CA PRO A 119 9.93 7.27 4.26
C PRO A 119 8.40 7.25 4.12
N TYR A 120 7.90 6.61 3.06
CA TYR A 120 6.46 6.48 2.78
C TYR A 120 5.78 5.42 3.67
N GLY A 121 6.54 4.44 4.14
CA GLY A 121 6.07 3.35 5.00
C GLY A 121 5.33 3.82 6.28
N PRO A 122 5.87 4.76 7.08
CA PRO A 122 5.19 5.26 8.28
C PRO A 122 3.83 5.92 7.99
N SER A 123 3.71 6.74 6.94
CA SER A 123 2.42 7.32 6.54
C SER A 123 1.42 6.26 6.09
N LEU A 124 1.91 5.20 5.45
CA LEU A 124 1.10 4.06 5.01
C LEU A 124 0.55 3.26 6.19
N CYS A 125 1.39 3.00 7.21
CA CYS A 125 0.97 2.35 8.45
C CYS A 125 -0.03 3.20 9.24
N LEU A 126 0.18 4.52 9.32
CA LEU A 126 -0.76 5.44 9.98
C LEU A 126 -2.10 5.47 9.25
N ALA A 127 -2.09 5.56 7.92
CA ALA A 127 -3.31 5.50 7.13
C ALA A 127 -4.06 4.18 7.35
N ALA A 128 -3.35 3.05 7.36
CA ALA A 128 -3.95 1.74 7.60
C ALA A 128 -4.63 1.70 8.98
N ALA A 129 -3.94 2.15 10.03
CA ALA A 129 -4.48 2.21 11.37
C ALA A 129 -5.73 3.12 11.46
N LEU A 130 -5.69 4.29 10.82
CA LEU A 130 -6.83 5.21 10.77
C LEU A 130 -8.03 4.61 10.05
N VAL A 131 -7.81 3.91 8.94
CA VAL A 131 -8.87 3.22 8.20
C VAL A 131 -9.47 2.09 9.02
N THR A 132 -8.64 1.30 9.72
CA THR A 132 -9.13 0.20 10.54
C THR A 132 -9.93 0.70 11.75
N VAL A 133 -9.45 1.73 12.47
CA VAL A 133 -10.15 2.28 13.64
C VAL A 133 -11.37 3.11 13.23
N GLY A 134 -11.25 3.88 12.15
CA GLY A 134 -12.27 4.79 11.64
C GLY A 134 -13.20 4.17 10.59
N TRP A 135 -13.27 2.84 10.48
CA TRP A 135 -13.96 2.18 9.38
C TRP A 135 -15.43 2.61 9.24
N SER A 136 -16.19 2.65 10.33
CA SER A 136 -17.63 2.98 10.29
C SER A 136 -17.96 4.39 9.75
N PRO A 137 -17.31 5.48 10.21
CA PRO A 137 -17.53 6.80 9.63
C PRO A 137 -16.92 6.94 8.22
N LEU A 138 -15.74 6.35 7.97
CA LEU A 138 -15.08 6.41 6.66
C LEU A 138 -15.88 5.68 5.59
N TRP A 139 -16.43 4.50 5.92
CA TRP A 139 -17.23 3.71 5.00
C TRP A 139 -18.51 4.43 4.60
N ARG A 140 -19.21 5.11 5.51
CA ARG A 140 -20.41 5.89 5.15
C ARG A 140 -20.14 7.00 4.12
N GLN A 141 -18.96 7.59 4.16
CA GLN A 141 -18.56 8.61 3.18
C GLN A 141 -18.07 7.95 1.88
N ALA A 142 -17.36 6.83 2.00
CA ALA A 142 -16.77 6.12 0.88
C ALA A 142 -17.80 5.30 0.09
N GLU A 143 -18.86 4.79 0.73
CA GLU A 143 -19.90 3.97 0.12
C GLU A 143 -20.49 4.67 -1.12
N LEU A 144 -20.63 6.00 -1.09
CA LEU A 144 -21.07 6.81 -2.23
C LEU A 144 -20.16 6.66 -3.47
N PHE A 145 -18.85 6.45 -3.28
CA PHE A 145 -17.88 6.26 -4.36
C PHE A 145 -17.72 4.79 -4.78
N PHE A 146 -18.00 3.85 -3.87
CA PHE A 146 -17.79 2.41 -4.11
C PHE A 146 -19.07 1.66 -4.55
N VAL A 147 -20.27 2.20 -4.33
CA VAL A 147 -21.53 1.56 -4.74
C VAL A 147 -21.77 1.69 -6.25
N ASP A 148 -21.36 2.80 -6.85
CA ASP A 148 -21.48 2.99 -8.30
C ASP A 148 -20.25 2.41 -9.04
N ALA A 149 -20.44 1.28 -9.73
CA ALA A 149 -19.39 0.64 -10.54
C ALA A 149 -18.74 1.60 -11.56
N ILE A 150 -19.52 2.56 -12.06
CA ILE A 150 -19.03 3.61 -12.96
C ILE A 150 -18.05 4.53 -12.22
N GLN A 151 -18.36 4.97 -11.01
CA GLN A 151 -17.49 5.85 -10.22
C GLN A 151 -16.19 5.15 -9.82
N LEU A 152 -16.28 3.86 -9.49
CA LEU A 152 -15.12 3.02 -9.20
C LEU A 152 -14.18 2.89 -10.41
N GLY A 153 -14.75 2.64 -11.58
CA GLY A 153 -14.02 2.63 -12.85
C GLY A 153 -13.39 3.99 -13.16
N LEU A 154 -14.11 5.08 -12.87
CA LEU A 154 -13.63 6.45 -13.06
C LEU A 154 -12.47 6.78 -12.10
N MET A 155 -12.53 6.33 -10.85
CA MET A 155 -11.46 6.53 -9.86
C MET A 155 -10.19 5.76 -10.26
N LEU A 156 -10.33 4.49 -10.66
CA LEU A 156 -9.21 3.70 -11.19
C LEU A 156 -8.64 4.33 -12.47
N GLY A 157 -9.52 4.74 -13.39
CA GLY A 157 -9.16 5.43 -14.61
C GLY A 157 -8.41 6.74 -14.33
N LEU A 158 -8.87 7.52 -13.36
CA LEU A 158 -8.22 8.77 -12.95
C LEU A 158 -6.82 8.52 -12.39
N VAL A 159 -6.61 7.51 -11.55
CA VAL A 159 -5.28 7.17 -11.03
C VAL A 159 -4.33 6.79 -12.17
N VAL A 160 -4.80 5.96 -13.11
CA VAL A 160 -4.02 5.56 -14.29
C VAL A 160 -3.71 6.77 -15.16
N VAL A 161 -4.70 7.62 -15.44
CA VAL A 161 -4.55 8.85 -16.24
C VAL A 161 -3.59 9.81 -15.57
N LEU A 162 -3.72 10.07 -14.26
CA LEU A 162 -2.81 10.94 -13.52
C LEU A 162 -1.37 10.42 -13.56
N THR A 163 -1.18 9.11 -13.43
CA THR A 163 0.15 8.48 -13.56
C THR A 163 0.70 8.66 -14.97
N ALA A 164 -0.12 8.44 -16.01
CA ALA A 164 0.26 8.63 -17.41
C ALA A 164 0.56 10.10 -17.75
N VAL A 165 -0.23 11.03 -17.25
CA VAL A 165 -0.04 12.48 -17.42
C VAL A 165 1.23 12.93 -16.73
N THR A 166 1.50 12.45 -15.51
CA THR A 166 2.74 12.77 -14.78
C THR A 166 3.97 12.30 -15.58
N LEU A 167 3.91 11.07 -16.12
CA LEU A 167 4.94 10.54 -17.01
C LEU A 167 5.11 11.36 -18.30
N PHE A 168 3.99 11.77 -18.90
CA PHE A 168 3.98 12.54 -20.14
C PHE A 168 4.56 13.95 -19.95
N ILE A 169 4.12 14.66 -18.91
CA ILE A 169 4.65 15.99 -18.56
C ILE A 169 6.14 15.91 -18.30
N TRP A 170 6.59 14.90 -17.57
CA TRP A 170 8.01 14.76 -17.26
C TRP A 170 8.86 14.43 -18.49
N ARG A 171 8.36 13.55 -19.36
CA ARG A 171 9.02 13.24 -20.65
C ARG A 171 9.09 14.47 -21.56
N TRP A 172 8.06 15.32 -21.55
CA TRP A 172 8.06 16.59 -22.26
C TRP A 172 9.12 17.56 -21.72
N LEU A 173 9.20 17.71 -20.39
CA LEU A 173 10.17 18.60 -19.74
C LEU A 173 11.62 18.18 -20.00
N ARG A 174 11.94 16.88 -19.99
CA ARG A 174 13.28 16.40 -20.37
C ARG A 174 13.61 16.68 -21.83
N GLY A 175 12.66 16.50 -22.74
CA GLY A 175 12.87 16.78 -24.17
C GLY A 175 13.18 18.26 -24.45
N LEU A 176 12.63 19.18 -23.64
CA LEU A 176 12.97 20.61 -23.73
C LEU A 176 14.36 20.93 -23.17
N GLY A 177 14.82 20.20 -22.15
CA GLY A 177 16.16 20.36 -21.57
C GLY A 177 17.27 19.86 -22.49
N GLU A 178 17.04 18.78 -23.24
CA GLU A 178 18.00 18.26 -24.23
C GLU A 178 18.04 19.09 -25.52
N ALA A 179 16.96 19.79 -25.86
CA ALA A 179 16.92 20.70 -27.01
C ALA A 179 17.53 22.09 -26.73
N ALA A 180 17.78 22.42 -25.47
CA ALA A 180 18.32 23.71 -25.01
C ALA A 180 19.80 23.64 -24.59
N ALA A 181 20.44 22.47 -24.69
CA ALA A 181 21.86 22.22 -24.43
C ALA A 181 22.61 21.93 -25.73
#